data_AF-A0A5M5C1A4-F1
#
_entry.id   AF-A0A5M5C1A4-F1
#
_cell.length_a   1.000
_cell.length_b   1.000
_cell.length_c   1.000
_cell.angle_alpha   90.00
_cell.angle_beta   90.00
_cell.angle_gamma   90.00
#
_symmetry.space_group_name_H-M   'P 1'
#
loop_
_entity.id
_entity.type
_entity.pdbx_description
1 polymer ?
#
loop_
_entity_poly.entity_id
_entity_poly.type
_entity_poly.pdbx_seq_one_letter_code
_entity_poly.pdbx_strand_id
1 'polypeptide(L)'
;MKGGYSRKSVLTGITSFLIVLFTMPLGHALMIFMEHVLSSTALHYAAFTMGAVGLVMVIIGVFAKGDTRQTLWGLFGGLLFWTGWVEFIYVYYAHRYEVQPLLNAAGEVVTKPEYLIMPSSFGFWVMFMLIYIFSIKSGCDFFTYLQKVFFRKSTTTIVVRPMTRHTSIVTFMELNLIMWTSYLVLLFCYDENFVGEHSPVTAIVAFGCLAGSFFMFKRLLKITQWGYAMRFSIATVVVFWTFVEVLGRWNIFHEIWVEPMAYTT
;
A
#
# COMPACT_ATOMS: atom_id res chain seq x y z
N MET A 1 11.13 3.83 -24.11
CA MET A 1 10.28 5.04 -24.08
C MET A 1 11.18 6.27 -23.97
N LYS A 2 11.47 6.94 -25.08
CA LYS A 2 12.18 8.24 -25.11
C LYS A 2 11.12 9.36 -25.18
N GLY A 3 10.50 9.65 -24.04
CA GLY A 3 9.60 10.81 -23.91
C GLY A 3 10.32 11.89 -23.11
N GLY A 4 10.56 13.06 -23.73
CA GLY A 4 11.07 14.23 -23.02
C GLY A 4 10.02 14.77 -22.02
N TYR A 5 10.46 15.60 -21.09
CA TYR A 5 9.55 16.28 -20.17
C TYR A 5 8.67 17.25 -20.95
N SER A 6 7.35 17.05 -20.91
CA SER A 6 6.36 17.99 -21.43
C SER A 6 5.62 18.61 -20.25
N ARG A 7 5.18 19.88 -20.36
CA ARG A 7 4.36 20.52 -19.32
C ARG A 7 3.14 19.67 -18.94
N LYS A 8 2.55 18.98 -19.93
CA LYS A 8 1.43 18.06 -19.72
C LYS A 8 1.83 16.78 -18.98
N SER A 9 3.00 16.20 -19.28
CA SER A 9 3.47 14.98 -18.59
C SER A 9 3.85 15.28 -17.15
N VAL A 10 4.53 16.42 -16.92
CA VAL A 10 4.91 16.88 -15.59
C VAL A 10 3.67 17.15 -14.74
N LEU A 11 2.68 17.87 -15.27
CA LEU A 11 1.41 18.11 -14.55
C LEU A 11 0.69 16.80 -14.23
N THR A 12 0.57 15.90 -15.20
CA THR A 12 -0.09 14.59 -15.00
C THR A 12 0.62 13.77 -13.93
N GLY A 13 1.95 13.73 -13.95
CA GLY A 13 2.76 13.02 -12.96
C GLY A 13 2.62 13.60 -11.56
N ILE A 14 2.72 14.93 -11.41
CA ILE A 14 2.58 15.62 -10.12
C ILE A 14 1.16 15.44 -9.57
N THR A 15 0.12 15.65 -10.38
CA THR A 15 -1.26 15.50 -9.92
C THR A 15 -1.56 14.06 -9.53
N SER A 16 -1.10 13.06 -10.31
CA SER A 16 -1.27 11.65 -9.95
C SER A 16 -0.55 11.31 -8.64
N PHE A 17 0.67 11.84 -8.45
CA PHE A 17 1.43 11.72 -7.22
C PHE A 17 0.68 12.29 -6.02
N LEU A 18 0.20 13.53 -6.12
CA LEU A 18 -0.51 14.19 -5.03
C LEU A 18 -1.83 13.49 -4.68
N ILE A 19 -2.60 13.06 -5.68
CA ILE A 19 -3.85 12.31 -5.44
C ILE A 19 -3.55 11.09 -4.58
N VAL A 20 -2.56 10.28 -4.95
CA VAL A 20 -2.26 9.06 -4.20
C VAL A 20 -1.56 9.36 -2.87
N LEU A 21 -0.68 10.37 -2.82
CA LEU A 21 0.01 10.78 -1.60
C LEU A 21 -0.99 11.15 -0.50
N PHE A 22 -2.03 11.92 -0.83
CA PHE A 22 -3.03 12.34 0.16
C PHE A 22 -4.04 11.23 0.51
N THR A 23 -4.14 10.16 -0.27
CA THR A 23 -5.05 9.05 0.10
C THR A 23 -4.60 8.28 1.35
N MET A 24 -3.30 8.22 1.63
CA MET A 24 -2.78 7.53 2.82
C MET A 24 -3.12 8.28 4.12
N PRO A 25 -2.75 9.56 4.30
CA PRO A 25 -3.17 10.32 5.48
C PRO A 25 -4.69 10.39 5.66
N LEU A 26 -5.44 10.44 4.55
CA LEU A 26 -6.90 10.41 4.59
C LEU A 26 -7.44 9.07 5.13
N GLY A 27 -6.80 7.96 4.79
CA GLY A 27 -7.12 6.64 5.36
C GLY A 27 -6.93 6.61 6.88
N HIS A 28 -5.76 7.06 7.37
CA HIS A 28 -5.49 7.15 8.81
C HIS A 28 -6.45 8.10 9.53
N ALA A 29 -6.72 9.28 8.97
CA ALA A 29 -7.67 10.23 9.53
C ALA A 29 -9.09 9.64 9.62
N LEU A 30 -9.52 8.88 8.60
CA LEU A 30 -10.81 8.18 8.63
C LEU A 30 -10.86 7.13 9.74
N MET A 31 -9.77 6.36 9.93
CA MET A 31 -9.69 5.35 11.01
C MET A 31 -9.83 5.99 12.39
N ILE A 32 -9.03 7.04 12.67
CA ILE A 32 -9.06 7.74 13.96
C ILE A 32 -10.44 8.35 14.21
N PHE A 33 -11.04 8.97 13.18
CA PHE A 33 -12.39 9.52 13.29
C PHE A 33 -13.42 8.43 13.63
N MET A 34 -13.36 7.28 12.98
CA MET A 34 -14.25 6.14 13.25
C MET A 34 -14.05 5.59 14.67
N GLU A 35 -12.81 5.50 15.16
CA GLU A 35 -12.48 5.07 16.53
C GLU A 35 -13.05 6.00 17.60
N HIS A 36 -13.10 7.31 17.33
CA HIS A 36 -13.62 8.30 18.29
C HIS A 36 -15.14 8.46 18.25
N VAL A 37 -15.75 8.31 17.08
CA VAL A 37 -17.19 8.58 16.90
C VAL A 37 -18.06 7.35 17.11
N LEU A 38 -17.54 6.15 16.83
CA LEU A 38 -18.32 4.91 16.87
C LEU A 38 -18.01 4.09 18.12
N SER A 39 -19.04 3.45 18.69
CA SER A 39 -18.83 2.41 19.70
C SER A 39 -18.09 1.20 19.09
N SER A 40 -17.34 0.44 19.88
CA SER A 40 -16.51 -0.67 19.38
C SER A 40 -17.31 -1.67 18.52
N THR A 41 -18.57 -1.94 18.87
CA THR A 41 -19.44 -2.80 18.07
C THR A 41 -19.82 -2.16 16.74
N ALA A 42 -20.18 -0.87 16.73
CA ALA A 42 -20.53 -0.14 15.52
C ALA A 42 -19.31 0.04 14.59
N LEU A 43 -18.11 0.21 15.16
CA LEU A 43 -16.87 0.30 14.41
C LEU A 43 -16.61 -0.97 13.59
N HIS A 44 -16.76 -2.15 14.18
CA HIS A 44 -16.56 -3.41 13.45
C HIS A 44 -17.56 -3.59 12.30
N TYR A 45 -18.84 -3.25 12.52
CA TYR A 45 -19.84 -3.28 11.45
C TYR A 45 -19.53 -2.26 10.35
N ALA A 46 -19.17 -1.03 10.72
CA ALA A 46 -18.80 0.02 9.78
C ALA A 46 -17.58 -0.40 8.94
N ALA A 47 -16.54 -0.92 9.58
CA ALA A 47 -15.34 -1.42 8.91
C ALA A 47 -15.65 -2.57 7.94
N PHE A 48 -16.49 -3.53 8.34
CA PHE A 48 -16.91 -4.61 7.47
C PHE A 48 -17.72 -4.09 6.27
N THR A 49 -18.63 -3.14 6.48
CA THR A 49 -19.38 -2.52 5.37
C THR A 49 -18.49 -1.71 4.45
N MET A 50 -17.46 -1.03 4.98
CA MET A 50 -16.50 -0.27 4.20
C MET A 50 -15.72 -1.16 3.24
N GLY A 51 -15.23 -2.32 3.70
CA GLY A 51 -14.56 -3.28 2.82
C GLY A 51 -15.50 -3.87 1.75
N ALA A 52 -16.77 -4.11 2.11
CA ALA A 52 -17.79 -4.56 1.16
C ALA A 52 -18.08 -3.51 0.08
N VAL A 53 -18.21 -2.23 0.48
CA VAL A 53 -18.33 -1.10 -0.45
C VAL A 53 -17.10 -1.03 -1.37
N GLY A 54 -15.90 -1.19 -0.81
CA GLY A 54 -14.65 -1.26 -1.58
C GLY A 54 -14.69 -2.33 -2.67
N LEU A 55 -15.12 -3.55 -2.33
CA LEU A 55 -15.28 -4.64 -3.30
C LEU A 55 -16.31 -4.31 -4.40
N VAL A 56 -17.48 -3.78 -4.01
CA VAL A 56 -18.53 -3.38 -4.97
C VAL A 56 -18.03 -2.29 -5.92
N MET A 57 -17.28 -1.31 -5.41
CA MET A 57 -16.66 -0.26 -6.24
C MET A 57 -15.71 -0.83 -7.30
N VAL A 58 -14.90 -1.83 -6.96
CA VAL A 58 -14.00 -2.50 -7.91
C VAL A 58 -14.78 -3.20 -9.01
N ILE A 59 -15.85 -3.91 -8.64
CA ILE A 59 -16.74 -4.63 -9.57
C ILE A 59 -17.44 -3.64 -10.52
N ILE A 60 -18.00 -2.54 -10.01
CA ILE A 60 -18.57 -1.47 -10.84
C ILE A 60 -17.52 -0.89 -11.77
N GLY A 61 -16.28 -0.71 -11.27
CA GLY A 61 -15.14 -0.22 -12.04
C GLY A 61 -14.79 -1.08 -13.25
N VAL A 62 -15.13 -2.37 -13.27
CA VAL A 62 -14.93 -3.25 -14.43
C VAL A 62 -15.75 -2.79 -15.64
N PHE A 63 -16.96 -2.29 -15.39
CA PHE A 63 -17.90 -1.85 -16.43
C PHE A 63 -17.77 -0.36 -16.78
N ALA A 64 -16.98 0.41 -16.02
CA ALA A 64 -16.76 1.82 -16.28
C ALA A 64 -16.02 2.06 -17.60
N LYS A 65 -16.47 3.04 -18.40
CA LYS A 65 -15.81 3.42 -19.65
C LYS A 65 -14.63 4.35 -19.39
N GLY A 66 -13.45 3.99 -19.88
CA GLY A 66 -12.23 4.81 -19.85
C GLY A 66 -11.21 4.37 -18.81
N ASP A 67 -9.95 4.27 -19.22
CA ASP A 67 -8.85 3.71 -18.43
C ASP A 67 -8.62 4.46 -17.10
N THR A 68 -8.72 5.80 -17.12
CA THR A 68 -8.61 6.64 -15.92
C THR A 68 -9.71 6.32 -14.91
N ARG A 69 -10.97 6.20 -15.35
CA ARG A 69 -12.09 5.92 -14.45
C ARG A 69 -11.98 4.53 -13.84
N GLN A 70 -11.64 3.53 -14.64
CA GLN A 70 -11.39 2.18 -14.14
C GLN A 70 -10.27 2.16 -13.09
N THR A 71 -9.19 2.93 -13.33
CA THR A 71 -8.07 3.03 -12.38
C THR A 71 -8.51 3.68 -11.07
N LEU A 72 -9.33 4.74 -11.11
CA LEU A 72 -9.85 5.40 -9.90
C LEU A 72 -10.77 4.48 -9.09
N TRP A 73 -11.68 3.75 -9.75
CA TRP A 73 -12.52 2.76 -9.08
C TRP A 73 -11.69 1.66 -8.41
N GLY A 74 -10.64 1.18 -9.08
CA GLY A 74 -9.71 0.22 -8.53
C GLY A 74 -8.88 0.76 -7.35
N LEU A 75 -8.42 2.03 -7.43
CA LEU A 75 -7.67 2.71 -6.37
C LEU A 75 -8.52 2.89 -5.12
N PHE A 76 -9.65 3.60 -5.22
CA PHE A 76 -10.51 3.85 -4.05
C PHE A 76 -11.15 2.58 -3.52
N GLY A 77 -11.59 1.68 -4.41
CA GLY A 77 -12.12 0.39 -4.01
C GLY A 77 -11.09 -0.47 -3.29
N GLY A 78 -9.83 -0.43 -3.73
CA GLY A 78 -8.74 -1.14 -3.07
C GLY A 78 -8.31 -0.54 -1.73
N LEU A 79 -8.34 0.78 -1.58
CA LEU A 79 -8.09 1.45 -0.29
C LEU A 79 -9.17 1.09 0.74
N LEU A 80 -10.45 1.22 0.40
CA LEU A 80 -11.56 0.86 1.30
C LEU A 80 -11.56 -0.63 1.65
N PHE A 81 -11.22 -1.49 0.70
CA PHE A 81 -11.06 -2.92 0.92
C PHE A 81 -9.93 -3.22 1.91
N TRP A 82 -8.75 -2.60 1.70
CA TRP A 82 -7.61 -2.77 2.59
C TRP A 82 -7.94 -2.32 4.01
N THR A 83 -8.36 -1.08 4.19
CA THR A 83 -8.68 -0.54 5.51
C THR A 83 -9.79 -1.34 6.19
N GLY A 84 -10.87 -1.66 5.46
CA GLY A 84 -12.04 -2.31 6.05
C GLY A 84 -11.84 -3.81 6.34
N TRP A 85 -11.38 -4.58 5.36
CA TRP A 85 -11.30 -6.03 5.48
C TRP A 85 -9.91 -6.55 5.80
N VAL A 86 -8.84 -5.82 5.47
CA VAL A 86 -7.50 -6.25 5.86
C VAL A 86 -7.18 -5.70 7.26
N GLU A 87 -7.10 -4.39 7.43
CA GLU A 87 -6.67 -3.77 8.70
C GLU A 87 -7.68 -4.00 9.83
N PHE A 88 -8.92 -3.54 9.68
CA PHE A 88 -9.91 -3.62 10.76
C PHE A 88 -10.35 -5.05 11.13
N ILE A 89 -10.19 -6.04 10.23
CA ILE A 89 -10.43 -7.45 10.62
C ILE A 89 -9.30 -7.96 11.52
N TYR A 90 -8.04 -7.57 11.27
CA TYR A 90 -6.97 -7.86 12.23
C TYR A 90 -7.20 -7.16 13.56
N VAL A 91 -7.66 -5.90 13.55
CA VAL A 91 -8.08 -5.19 14.79
C VAL A 91 -9.18 -5.99 15.51
N TYR A 92 -10.24 -6.39 14.81
CA TYR A 92 -11.32 -7.19 15.41
C TYR A 92 -10.81 -8.46 16.10
N TYR A 93 -9.96 -9.24 15.42
CA TYR A 93 -9.42 -10.47 15.99
C TYR A 93 -8.42 -10.22 17.12
N ALA A 94 -7.61 -9.17 17.03
CA ALA A 94 -6.71 -8.76 18.09
C ALA A 94 -7.48 -8.41 19.37
N HIS A 95 -8.56 -7.64 19.26
CA HIS A 95 -9.44 -7.30 20.38
C HIS A 95 -10.21 -8.51 20.90
N ARG A 96 -10.73 -9.37 20.01
CA ARG A 96 -11.49 -10.56 20.41
C ARG A 96 -10.66 -11.56 21.22
N TYR A 97 -9.38 -11.70 20.90
CA TYR A 97 -8.47 -12.63 21.57
C TYR A 97 -7.54 -11.94 22.58
N GLU A 98 -7.80 -10.67 22.90
CA GLU A 98 -7.06 -9.88 23.89
C GLU A 98 -5.54 -9.91 23.66
N VAL A 99 -5.13 -9.86 22.39
CA VAL A 99 -3.72 -9.83 22.01
C VAL A 99 -3.09 -8.55 22.56
N GLN A 100 -2.09 -8.72 23.42
CA GLN A 100 -1.43 -7.60 24.07
C GLN A 100 -0.59 -6.81 23.06
N PRO A 101 -0.62 -5.47 23.09
CA PRO A 101 0.28 -4.65 22.29
C PRO A 101 1.73 -4.89 22.71
N LEU A 102 2.67 -4.65 21.79
CA LEU A 102 4.08 -4.64 22.14
C LEU A 102 4.39 -3.33 22.86
N LEU A 103 4.85 -3.43 24.11
CA LEU A 103 5.21 -2.29 24.94
C LEU A 103 6.72 -2.12 24.99
N ASN A 104 7.18 -0.86 24.97
CA ASN A 104 8.58 -0.51 25.21
C ASN A 104 8.93 -0.70 26.70
N ALA A 105 10.22 -0.66 27.04
CA ALA A 105 10.67 -0.66 28.43
C ALA A 105 10.08 0.49 29.28
N ALA A 106 9.60 1.57 28.64
CA ALA A 106 8.91 2.70 29.24
C ALA A 106 7.38 2.52 29.37
N GLY A 107 6.81 1.41 28.89
CA GLY A 107 5.37 1.15 28.90
C GLY A 107 4.56 1.78 27.77
N GLU A 108 5.22 2.44 26.81
CA GLU A 108 4.58 3.02 25.62
C GLU A 108 4.26 1.92 24.58
N VAL A 109 3.12 2.06 23.88
CA VAL A 109 2.72 1.13 22.82
C VAL A 109 3.58 1.35 21.58
N VAL A 110 4.44 0.38 21.28
CA VAL A 110 5.38 0.40 20.16
C VAL A 110 4.76 -0.18 18.90
N THR A 111 3.94 -1.21 19.06
CA THR A 111 3.26 -1.86 17.95
C THR A 111 1.87 -2.27 18.41
N LYS A 112 0.86 -1.80 17.68
CA LYS A 112 -0.54 -2.15 17.90
C LYS A 112 -0.74 -3.65 17.66
N PRO A 113 -1.68 -4.30 18.39
CA PRO A 113 -1.77 -5.76 18.39
C PRO A 113 -2.17 -6.36 17.05
N GLU A 114 -2.91 -5.64 16.20
CA GLU A 114 -3.24 -6.06 14.83
C GLU A 114 -1.99 -6.30 13.97
N TYR A 115 -0.95 -5.50 14.17
CA TYR A 115 0.30 -5.58 13.43
C TYR A 115 1.21 -6.72 13.92
N LEU A 116 0.95 -7.27 15.10
CA LEU A 116 1.63 -8.48 15.58
C LEU A 116 1.08 -9.75 14.92
N ILE A 117 -0.19 -9.73 14.49
CA ILE A 117 -0.86 -10.87 13.85
C ILE A 117 -0.63 -10.85 12.33
N MET A 118 -0.60 -9.67 11.72
CA MET A 118 -0.46 -9.50 10.26
C MET A 118 0.72 -10.26 9.62
N PRO A 119 1.92 -10.40 10.24
CA PRO A 119 3.03 -11.19 9.68
C PRO A 119 2.70 -12.66 9.43
N SER A 120 1.71 -13.23 10.14
CA SER A 120 1.22 -14.60 9.90
C SER A 120 0.68 -14.81 8.48
N SER A 121 0.30 -13.73 7.80
CA SER A 121 -0.19 -13.76 6.42
C SER A 121 0.91 -13.98 5.38
N PHE A 122 2.19 -14.00 5.77
CA PHE A 122 3.32 -14.22 4.87
C PHE A 122 3.18 -15.45 3.96
N GLY A 123 2.62 -16.55 4.47
CA GLY A 123 2.39 -17.76 3.67
C GLY A 123 1.46 -17.50 2.48
N PHE A 124 0.34 -16.79 2.71
CA PHE A 124 -0.57 -16.40 1.64
C PHE A 124 0.11 -15.41 0.67
N TRP A 125 0.93 -14.49 1.20
CA TRP A 125 1.67 -13.54 0.37
C TRP A 125 2.59 -14.25 -0.63
N VAL A 126 3.34 -15.26 -0.18
CA VAL A 126 4.20 -16.07 -1.07
C VAL A 126 3.38 -16.73 -2.18
N MET A 127 2.21 -17.29 -1.86
CA MET A 127 1.33 -17.91 -2.86
C MET A 127 0.91 -16.91 -3.95
N PHE A 128 0.49 -15.70 -3.58
CA PHE A 128 0.13 -14.67 -4.54
C PHE A 128 1.34 -14.17 -5.36
N MET A 129 2.50 -14.01 -4.71
CA MET A 129 3.74 -13.60 -5.39
C MET A 129 4.17 -14.61 -6.46
N LEU A 130 4.05 -15.92 -6.19
CA LEU A 130 4.34 -16.95 -7.18
C LEU A 130 3.45 -16.83 -8.43
N ILE A 131 2.15 -16.59 -8.24
CA ILE A 131 1.23 -16.38 -9.36
C ILE A 131 1.64 -15.13 -10.17
N TYR A 132 1.94 -14.03 -9.48
CA TYR A 132 2.33 -12.77 -10.14
C TYR A 132 3.67 -12.85 -10.85
N ILE A 133 4.65 -13.57 -10.31
CA ILE A 133 5.98 -13.71 -10.91
C ILE A 133 5.93 -14.69 -12.08
N PHE A 134 5.29 -15.85 -11.95
CA PHE A 134 5.38 -16.92 -12.95
C PHE A 134 4.22 -16.94 -13.95
N SER A 135 3.02 -16.49 -13.57
CA SER A 135 1.80 -16.71 -14.37
C SER A 135 1.23 -15.44 -15.02
N ILE A 136 1.42 -14.27 -14.41
CA ILE A 136 0.73 -13.03 -14.79
C ILE A 136 1.69 -12.00 -15.36
N LYS A 137 1.37 -11.46 -16.55
CA LYS A 137 2.03 -10.25 -17.07
C LYS A 137 1.20 -9.06 -16.59
N SER A 138 1.58 -8.47 -15.47
CA SER A 138 0.89 -7.31 -14.91
C SER A 138 1.29 -6.01 -15.59
N GLY A 139 0.47 -4.96 -15.43
CA GLY A 139 0.78 -3.62 -15.94
C GLY A 139 1.81 -2.88 -15.09
N CYS A 140 2.07 -3.39 -13.88
CA CYS A 140 3.08 -2.90 -12.96
C CYS A 140 4.51 -3.12 -13.48
N ASP A 141 5.24 -2.01 -13.61
CA ASP A 141 6.66 -2.02 -13.97
C ASP A 141 7.53 -2.79 -12.96
N PHE A 142 7.13 -2.86 -11.68
CA PHE A 142 7.87 -3.55 -10.62
C PHE A 142 7.87 -5.08 -10.82
N PHE A 143 6.69 -5.69 -10.97
CA PHE A 143 6.60 -7.12 -11.25
C PHE A 143 7.24 -7.48 -12.60
N THR A 144 7.05 -6.65 -13.61
CA THR A 144 7.72 -6.83 -14.91
C THR A 144 9.24 -6.76 -14.79
N TYR A 145 9.76 -5.88 -13.92
CA TYR A 145 11.18 -5.81 -13.62
C TYR A 145 11.68 -7.06 -12.91
N LEU A 146 10.99 -7.51 -11.84
CA LEU A 146 11.34 -8.75 -11.12
C LEU A 146 11.35 -9.95 -12.08
N GLN A 147 10.33 -10.10 -12.92
CA GLN A 147 10.26 -11.15 -13.95
C GLN A 147 11.47 -11.12 -14.89
N LYS A 148 11.91 -9.93 -15.34
CA LYS A 148 13.09 -9.80 -16.21
C LYS A 148 14.38 -10.15 -15.50
N VAL A 149 14.50 -9.84 -14.21
CA VAL A 149 15.66 -10.19 -13.40
C VAL A 149 15.72 -11.70 -13.17
N PHE A 150 14.63 -12.32 -12.75
CA PHE A 150 14.58 -13.76 -12.45
C PHE A 150 14.59 -14.65 -13.70
N PHE A 151 13.91 -14.27 -14.78
CA PHE A 151 13.76 -15.11 -15.99
C PHE A 151 14.67 -14.72 -17.15
N ARG A 152 15.77 -13.99 -16.89
CA ARG A 152 16.71 -13.46 -17.91
C ARG A 152 17.23 -14.50 -18.93
N LYS A 153 17.18 -15.80 -18.61
CA LYS A 153 17.62 -16.92 -19.48
C LYS A 153 16.53 -17.94 -19.88
N SER A 154 15.31 -17.84 -19.37
CA SER A 154 14.25 -18.88 -19.54
C SER A 154 13.00 -18.35 -20.25
N THR A 155 13.20 -17.57 -21.32
CA THR A 155 12.11 -16.95 -22.09
C THR A 155 11.25 -17.95 -22.86
N THR A 156 11.70 -19.20 -23.01
CA THR A 156 11.04 -20.25 -23.81
C THR A 156 10.10 -21.15 -23.01
N THR A 157 10.18 -21.21 -21.68
CA THR A 157 9.42 -22.18 -20.87
C THR A 157 8.22 -21.58 -20.17
N ILE A 158 8.22 -20.26 -19.90
CA ILE A 158 7.17 -19.59 -19.12
C ILE A 158 6.32 -18.70 -20.04
N VAL A 159 5.13 -19.18 -20.37
CA VAL A 159 4.14 -18.41 -21.14
C VAL A 159 3.37 -17.50 -20.18
N VAL A 160 3.93 -16.33 -19.92
CA VAL A 160 3.27 -15.32 -19.10
C VAL A 160 2.08 -14.75 -19.90
N ARG A 161 0.84 -14.99 -19.44
CA ARG A 161 -0.36 -14.44 -20.08
C ARG A 161 -0.72 -13.09 -19.44
N PRO A 162 -1.07 -12.06 -20.23
CA PRO A 162 -1.61 -10.83 -19.66
C PRO A 162 -2.91 -11.16 -18.93
N MET A 163 -3.09 -10.65 -17.70
CA MET A 163 -4.40 -10.71 -17.05
C MET A 163 -5.43 -10.04 -17.98
N THR A 164 -6.63 -10.60 -18.03
CA THR A 164 -7.76 -10.07 -18.79
C THR A 164 -7.93 -8.56 -18.50
N ARG A 165 -8.21 -7.80 -19.57
CA ARG A 165 -8.14 -6.33 -19.70
C ARG A 165 -9.18 -5.59 -18.84
N HIS A 166 -9.14 -5.76 -17.52
CA HIS A 166 -9.95 -5.00 -16.57
C HIS A 166 -9.02 -4.17 -15.69
N THR A 167 -8.78 -2.94 -16.13
CA THR A 167 -7.87 -2.00 -15.46
C THR A 167 -8.23 -1.80 -13.98
N SER A 168 -9.52 -1.83 -13.64
CA SER A 168 -10.00 -1.72 -12.25
C SER A 168 -9.45 -2.82 -11.36
N ILE A 169 -9.61 -4.09 -11.76
CA ILE A 169 -9.13 -5.26 -11.00
C ILE A 169 -7.60 -5.26 -10.94
N VAL A 170 -6.93 -4.93 -12.05
CA VAL A 170 -5.47 -4.84 -12.07
C VAL A 170 -4.98 -3.80 -11.06
N THR A 171 -5.58 -2.61 -11.04
CA THR A 171 -5.20 -1.54 -10.11
C THR A 171 -5.49 -1.94 -8.66
N PHE A 172 -6.66 -2.54 -8.40
CA PHE A 172 -7.04 -3.07 -7.09
C PHE A 172 -6.02 -4.07 -6.57
N MET A 173 -5.66 -5.07 -7.38
CA MET A 173 -4.73 -6.12 -6.97
C MET A 173 -3.31 -5.56 -6.81
N GLU A 174 -2.85 -4.71 -7.72
CA GLU A 174 -1.52 -4.10 -7.64
C GLU A 174 -1.38 -3.24 -6.39
N LEU A 175 -2.38 -2.42 -6.06
CA LEU A 175 -2.41 -1.64 -4.83
C LEU A 175 -2.30 -2.55 -3.59
N ASN A 176 -3.21 -3.50 -3.44
CA ASN A 176 -3.26 -4.36 -2.25
C ASN A 176 -2.00 -5.21 -2.10
N LEU A 177 -1.45 -5.76 -3.19
CA LEU A 177 -0.22 -6.56 -3.11
C LEU A 177 1.01 -5.72 -2.79
N ILE A 178 1.13 -4.51 -3.34
CA ILE A 178 2.25 -3.62 -3.04
C ILE A 178 2.16 -3.16 -1.58
N MET A 179 0.98 -2.73 -1.12
CA MET A 179 0.78 -2.36 0.28
C MET A 179 1.11 -3.53 1.21
N TRP A 180 0.56 -4.71 0.95
CA TRP A 180 0.85 -5.90 1.76
C TRP A 180 2.33 -6.25 1.82
N THR A 181 3.03 -6.16 0.69
CA THR A 181 4.48 -6.39 0.64
C THR A 181 5.22 -5.37 1.50
N SER A 182 4.87 -4.08 1.39
CA SER A 182 5.47 -3.02 2.20
C SER A 182 5.20 -3.21 3.70
N TYR A 183 3.97 -3.56 4.10
CA TYR A 183 3.66 -3.87 5.49
C TYR A 183 4.47 -5.05 6.01
N LEU A 184 4.52 -6.17 5.28
CA LEU A 184 5.30 -7.33 5.70
C LEU A 184 6.78 -6.98 5.88
N VAL A 185 7.37 -6.23 4.93
CA VAL A 185 8.76 -5.76 5.04
C VAL A 185 8.96 -4.92 6.29
N LEU A 186 8.09 -3.93 6.53
CA LEU A 186 8.18 -3.07 7.72
C LEU A 186 8.04 -3.88 9.01
N LEU A 187 7.04 -4.75 9.10
CA LEU A 187 6.80 -5.54 10.31
C LEU A 187 7.94 -6.52 10.61
N PHE A 188 8.55 -7.13 9.59
CA PHE A 188 9.77 -7.94 9.79
C PHE A 188 11.00 -7.11 10.17
N CYS A 189 11.12 -5.88 9.65
CA CYS A 189 12.18 -4.96 10.07
C CYS A 189 12.00 -4.49 11.53
N TYR A 190 10.76 -4.38 11.98
CA TYR A 190 10.43 -3.92 13.33
C TYR A 190 10.43 -5.02 14.40
N ASP A 191 10.36 -6.28 14.01
CA ASP A 191 10.45 -7.40 14.95
C ASP A 191 11.89 -7.54 15.46
N GLU A 192 12.08 -7.33 16.75
CA GLU A 192 13.36 -7.47 17.48
C GLU A 192 13.96 -8.88 17.37
N ASN A 193 13.15 -9.91 17.17
CA ASN A 193 13.65 -11.28 17.01
C ASN A 193 14.26 -11.53 15.63
N PHE A 194 13.90 -10.73 14.61
CA PHE A 194 14.40 -10.87 13.25
C PHE A 194 15.50 -9.85 12.94
N VAL A 195 15.17 -8.57 13.05
CA VAL A 195 16.00 -7.47 12.58
C VAL A 195 16.18 -6.40 13.65
N GLY A 196 15.09 -5.93 14.25
CA GLY A 196 15.06 -4.89 15.26
C GLY A 196 14.89 -3.47 14.72
N GLU A 197 14.17 -2.66 15.50
CA GLU A 197 13.68 -1.35 15.12
C GLU A 197 14.80 -0.33 14.82
N HIS A 198 15.86 -0.33 15.65
CA HIS A 198 17.02 0.55 15.49
C HIS A 198 18.20 -0.11 14.77
N SER A 199 17.94 -1.20 14.06
CA SER A 199 19.01 -1.89 13.35
C SER A 199 19.50 -1.10 12.11
N PRO A 200 20.78 -1.28 11.72
CA PRO A 200 21.29 -0.72 10.47
C PRO A 200 20.52 -1.21 9.24
N VAL A 201 19.92 -2.40 9.30
CA VAL A 201 19.15 -2.98 8.20
C VAL A 201 17.86 -2.19 7.99
N THR A 202 17.12 -1.87 9.06
CA THR A 202 15.91 -1.04 9.00
C THR A 202 16.23 0.34 8.41
N ALA A 203 17.37 0.94 8.79
CA ALA A 203 17.84 2.19 8.20
C ALA A 203 18.12 2.05 6.69
N ILE A 204 18.82 1.00 6.27
CA ILE A 204 19.13 0.74 4.84
C ILE A 204 17.84 0.55 4.04
N VAL A 205 16.86 -0.17 4.58
CA VAL A 205 15.55 -0.37 3.93
C VAL A 205 14.83 0.98 3.77
N ALA A 206 14.78 1.80 4.82
CA ALA A 206 14.13 3.10 4.79
C ALA A 206 14.78 4.05 3.76
N PHE A 207 16.09 4.27 3.83
CA PHE A 207 16.80 5.16 2.90
C PHE A 207 16.87 4.57 1.48
N GLY A 208 16.90 3.25 1.34
CA GLY A 208 16.78 2.55 0.07
C GLY A 208 15.43 2.81 -0.60
N CYS A 209 14.34 2.75 0.17
CA CYS A 209 13.00 3.10 -0.30
C CYS A 209 12.90 4.58 -0.69
N LEU A 210 13.51 5.48 0.09
CA LEU A 210 13.56 6.91 -0.26
C LEU A 210 14.26 7.15 -1.61
N ALA A 211 15.46 6.60 -1.79
CA ALA A 211 16.22 6.72 -3.03
C ALA A 211 15.47 6.10 -4.23
N GLY A 212 14.83 4.94 -4.02
CA GLY A 212 13.97 4.28 -4.99
C GLY A 212 12.78 5.15 -5.40
N SER A 213 12.11 5.76 -4.42
CA SER A 213 10.99 6.67 -4.66
C SER A 213 11.40 7.88 -5.50
N PHE A 214 12.55 8.52 -5.23
CA PHE A 214 13.04 9.62 -6.07
C PHE A 214 13.32 9.18 -7.52
N PHE A 215 13.88 8.00 -7.71
CA PHE A 215 14.11 7.45 -9.06
C PHE A 215 12.80 7.19 -9.80
N MET A 216 11.82 6.59 -9.11
CA MET A 216 10.49 6.34 -9.65
C MET A 216 9.77 7.66 -9.96
N PHE A 217 9.80 8.63 -9.06
CA PHE A 217 9.20 9.95 -9.27
C PHE A 217 9.75 10.65 -10.51
N LYS A 218 11.08 10.63 -10.73
CA LYS A 218 11.68 11.16 -11.97
C LYS A 218 11.15 10.47 -13.23
N ARG A 219 10.83 9.18 -13.16
CA ARG A 219 10.22 8.43 -14.27
C ARG A 219 8.73 8.75 -14.42
N LEU A 220 8.01 8.97 -13.31
CA LEU A 220 6.60 9.37 -13.30
C LEU A 220 6.36 10.67 -14.07
N LEU A 221 7.26 11.66 -13.93
CA LEU A 221 7.17 12.95 -14.63
C LEU A 221 7.25 12.87 -16.17
N LYS A 222 7.70 11.73 -16.71
CA LYS A 222 7.80 11.48 -18.16
C LYS A 222 6.55 10.78 -18.72
N ILE A 223 5.64 10.33 -17.86
CA ILE A 223 4.42 9.63 -18.27
C ILE A 223 3.34 10.64 -18.67
N THR A 224 2.72 10.41 -19.83
CA THR A 224 1.66 11.28 -20.36
C THR A 224 0.25 10.71 -20.19
N GLN A 225 0.11 9.39 -20.00
CA GLN A 225 -1.19 8.73 -19.86
C GLN A 225 -1.63 8.73 -18.39
N TRP A 226 -2.82 9.27 -18.12
CA TRP A 226 -3.36 9.42 -16.75
C TRP A 226 -3.51 8.10 -15.99
N GLY A 227 -4.19 7.09 -16.56
CA GLY A 227 -4.41 5.83 -15.86
C GLY A 227 -3.09 5.08 -15.55
N TYR A 228 -2.12 5.14 -16.46
CA TYR A 228 -0.78 4.59 -16.23
C TYR A 228 0.00 5.41 -15.18
N ALA A 229 -0.08 6.75 -15.23
CA ALA A 229 0.57 7.62 -14.25
C ALA A 229 0.04 7.37 -12.83
N MET A 230 -1.27 7.18 -12.67
CA MET A 230 -1.87 6.87 -11.36
C MET A 230 -1.40 5.51 -10.82
N ARG A 231 -1.40 4.44 -11.64
CA ARG A 231 -0.89 3.12 -11.18
C ARG A 231 0.59 3.16 -10.82
N PHE A 232 1.40 3.87 -11.61
CA PHE A 232 2.81 4.04 -11.31
C PHE A 232 3.02 4.90 -10.04
N SER A 233 2.14 5.88 -9.84
CA SER A 233 2.11 6.71 -8.64
C SER A 233 1.82 5.92 -7.38
N ILE A 234 0.92 4.94 -7.43
CA ILE A 234 0.64 4.03 -6.29
C ILE A 234 1.93 3.39 -5.78
N ALA A 235 2.68 2.74 -6.66
CA ALA A 235 3.94 2.12 -6.28
C ALA A 235 4.96 3.15 -5.73
N THR A 236 5.02 4.33 -6.35
CA THR A 236 5.96 5.41 -5.94
C THR A 236 5.62 5.94 -4.54
N VAL A 237 4.34 6.16 -4.26
CA VAL A 237 3.85 6.68 -2.98
C VAL A 237 3.99 5.65 -1.88
N VAL A 238 3.62 4.39 -2.11
CA VAL A 238 3.74 3.35 -1.07
C VAL A 238 5.20 3.14 -0.65
N VAL A 239 6.13 3.15 -1.61
CA VAL A 239 7.57 3.09 -1.32
C VAL A 239 8.06 4.35 -0.60
N PHE A 240 7.56 5.53 -0.96
CA PHE A 240 7.85 6.76 -0.22
C PHE A 240 7.37 6.69 1.23
N TRP A 241 6.15 6.17 1.43
CA TRP A 241 5.53 6.08 2.75
C TRP A 241 6.23 5.09 3.67
N THR A 242 6.81 4.02 3.11
CA THR A 242 7.67 3.09 3.86
C THR A 242 8.82 3.82 4.59
N PHE A 243 9.38 4.87 4.00
CA PHE A 243 10.40 5.69 4.65
C PHE A 243 9.79 6.60 5.75
N VAL A 244 8.62 7.19 5.48
CA VAL A 244 7.92 8.07 6.43
C VAL A 244 7.52 7.31 7.70
N GLU A 245 6.97 6.11 7.55
CA GLU A 245 6.59 5.21 8.65
C GLU A 245 7.78 4.88 9.56
N VAL A 246 8.96 4.59 9.00
CA VAL A 246 10.17 4.34 9.80
C VAL A 246 10.60 5.58 10.59
N LEU A 247 10.51 6.77 9.99
CA LEU A 247 10.85 8.01 10.69
C LEU A 247 9.83 8.39 11.77
N GLY A 248 8.54 8.18 11.51
CA GLY A 248 7.46 8.37 12.48
C GLY A 248 7.66 7.46 13.68
N ARG A 249 7.98 6.18 13.43
CA ARG A 249 8.28 5.20 14.49
C ARG A 249 9.53 5.53 15.30
N TRP A 250 10.57 6.08 14.68
CA TRP A 250 11.75 6.59 15.39
C TRP A 250 11.50 7.91 16.14
N ASN A 251 10.26 8.41 16.20
CA ASN A 251 9.88 9.69 16.82
C ASN A 251 10.67 10.90 16.28
N ILE A 252 11.15 10.84 15.03
CA ILE A 252 11.87 11.96 14.39
C ILE A 252 10.88 13.05 13.93
N PHE A 253 9.63 12.67 13.64
CA PHE A 253 8.53 13.58 13.35
C PHE A 253 7.25 13.09 14.03
N HIS A 254 6.49 14.00 14.65
CA HIS A 254 5.11 13.73 15.03
C HIS A 254 4.22 13.85 13.81
N GLU A 255 3.57 12.77 13.43
CA GLU A 255 2.63 12.78 12.32
C GLU A 255 1.39 13.58 12.71
N ILE A 256 1.20 14.75 12.07
CA ILE A 256 0.02 15.63 12.28
C ILE A 256 -1.31 14.86 12.11
N TRP A 257 -1.27 13.78 11.33
CA TRP A 257 -2.41 12.92 11.00
C TRP A 257 -2.72 11.85 12.05
N VAL A 258 -1.77 11.53 12.93
CA VAL A 258 -1.95 10.57 14.04
C VAL A 258 -2.60 11.25 15.24
N GLU A 259 -2.39 12.56 15.40
CA GLU A 259 -2.98 13.38 16.47
C GLU A 259 -3.73 14.61 15.89
N PRO A 260 -4.80 14.42 15.10
CA PRO A 260 -5.52 15.55 14.50
C PRO A 260 -6.12 16.52 15.54
N MET A 261 -6.33 16.03 16.77
CA MET A 261 -6.90 16.78 17.89
C MET A 261 -5.86 17.55 18.73
N ALA A 262 -4.55 17.27 18.60
CA ALA A 262 -3.52 18.09 19.26
C ALA A 262 -3.43 19.52 18.67
N TYR A 263 -4.05 19.72 17.50
CA TYR A 263 -4.02 20.97 16.74
C TYR A 263 -5.39 21.67 16.65
N THR A 264 -6.42 21.19 17.36
CA THR A 264 -7.67 21.93 17.52
C THR A 264 -7.48 22.97 18.63
N THR A 265 -7.26 24.24 18.25
CA THR A 265 -7.42 25.40 19.15
C THR A 265 -8.87 25.62 19.55
#